data_AF-A0A966TW15-F1
#
_entry.id   AF-A0A966TW15-F1
#
_cell.length_a   1.000
_cell.length_b   1.000
_cell.length_c   1.000
_cell.angle_alpha   90.00
_cell.angle_beta   90.00
_cell.angle_gamma   90.00
#
_symmetry.space_group_name_H-M   'P 1'
#
loop_
_entity.id
_entity.type
_entity.pdbx_description
1 polymer ?
#
loop_
_entity_poly.entity_id
_entity_poly.type
_entity_poly.pdbx_seq_one_letter_code
_entity_poly.pdbx_strand_id
1 'polypeptide(L)' 'MKAFHEKRVIISGGSRGIGLAIAKRLASEGARIAILAKTAEPHPKLPG' A
#
# COMPACT_ATOMS: atom_id res chain seq x y z
N MET A 1 -10.50 2.64 -19.65
CA MET A 1 -9.85 3.61 -18.73
C MET A 1 -9.66 2.92 -17.40
N LYS A 2 -8.46 2.88 -16.81
CA LYS A 2 -8.28 2.27 -15.47
C LYS A 2 -8.86 3.20 -14.40
N ALA A 3 -9.65 2.67 -13.48
CA ALA A 3 -10.44 3.46 -12.54
C ALA A 3 -9.58 4.35 -11.60
N PHE A 4 -8.36 3.91 -11.31
CA PHE A 4 -7.46 4.56 -10.36
C PHE A 4 -6.26 5.28 -10.98
N HIS A 5 -6.24 5.46 -12.30
CA HIS A 5 -5.16 6.18 -12.97
C HIS A 5 -5.06 7.63 -12.43
N GLU A 6 -3.86 8.02 -12.01
CA GLU A 6 -3.52 9.33 -11.42
C GLU A 6 -4.27 9.69 -10.11
N LYS A 7 -5.02 8.75 -9.52
CA LYS A 7 -5.63 8.96 -8.21
C LYS A 7 -4.56 8.91 -7.12
N ARG A 8 -4.71 9.79 -6.12
CA ARG A 8 -3.87 9.81 -4.91
C ARG A 8 -4.60 9.04 -3.82
N VAL A 9 -3.98 8.00 -3.28
CA VAL A 9 -4.58 7.11 -2.28
C VAL A 9 -3.70 7.05 -1.04
N ILE A 10 -4.30 7.20 0.13
CA ILE A 10 -3.65 7.02 1.43
C ILE A 10 -4.14 5.70 2.02
N ILE A 11 -3.20 4.83 2.41
CA ILE A 11 -3.51 3.52 3.00
C ILE A 11 -2.87 3.44 4.37
N SER A 12 -3.68 3.35 5.42
CA SER A 12 -3.21 2.99 6.76
C SER A 12 -3.00 1.48 6.86
N GLY A 13 -1.95 1.05 7.55
CA GLY A 13 -1.62 -0.37 7.71
C GLY A 13 -1.17 -1.07 6.41
N GLY A 14 -0.64 -0.33 5.44
CA GLY A 14 -0.26 -0.86 4.12
C GLY A 14 1.05 -1.65 4.05
N SER A 15 1.80 -1.81 5.15
CA SER A 15 3.11 -2.47 5.12
C SER A 15 3.04 -3.98 4.86
N ARG A 16 1.92 -4.63 5.21
CA ARG A 16 1.74 -6.08 5.05
C ARG A 16 0.27 -6.47 4.89
N GLY A 17 0.02 -7.76 4.64
CA GLY A 17 -1.32 -8.35 4.60
C GLY A 17 -2.25 -7.68 3.58
N ILE A 18 -3.50 -7.44 4.00
CA ILE A 18 -4.56 -6.89 3.13
C ILE A 18 -4.21 -5.49 2.64
N GLY A 19 -3.65 -4.63 3.51
CA GLY A 19 -3.28 -3.27 3.13
C GLY A 19 -2.25 -3.25 2.00
N LEU A 20 -1.25 -4.14 2.06
CA LEU A 20 -0.26 -4.30 0.99
C LEU A 20 -0.88 -4.85 -0.29
N ALA A 21 -1.80 -5.82 -0.19
CA ALA A 21 -2.48 -6.38 -1.35
C ALA A 21 -3.33 -5.34 -2.08
N ILE A 22 -4.05 -4.50 -1.35
CA ILE A 22 -4.80 -3.36 -1.89
C ILE A 22 -3.85 -2.37 -2.55
N ALA A 23 -2.75 -2.01 -1.88
CA ALA A 23 -1.75 -1.09 -2.42
C ALA A 23 -1.20 -1.59 -3.77
N LYS A 24 -0.83 -2.87 -3.85
CA LYS A 24 -0.35 -3.49 -5.09
C LYS A 24 -1.39 -3.45 -6.21
N ARG A 25 -2.65 -3.77 -5.91
CA ARG A 25 -3.73 -3.71 -6.88
C ARG A 25 -3.94 -2.29 -7.41
N LEU A 26 -4.04 -1.30 -6.53
CA LEU A 26 -4.25 0.10 -6.92
C LEU A 26 -3.04 0.66 -7.69
N ALA A 27 -1.82 0.30 -7.29
CA ALA A 27 -0.60 0.69 -7.99
C ALA A 27 -0.58 0.14 -9.42
N SER A 28 -1.01 -1.12 -9.62
CA SER A 28 -1.14 -1.72 -10.96
C SER A 28 -2.16 -1.00 -11.85
N GLU A 29 -3.05 -0.22 -11.24
CA GLU A 29 -4.04 0.61 -11.94
C GLU A 29 -3.57 2.06 -12.18
N GLY A 30 -2.36 2.41 -11.76
CA GLY A 30 -1.76 3.72 -11.98
C GLY A 30 -2.02 4.74 -10.86
N ALA A 31 -2.41 4.27 -9.67
CA ALA A 31 -2.56 5.13 -8.50
C ALA A 31 -1.19 5.56 -7.93
N ARG A 32 -1.16 6.76 -7.34
CA ARG A 32 -0.05 7.25 -6.51
C ARG A 32 -0.41 7.02 -5.04
N ILE A 33 0.38 6.20 -4.35
CA ILE A 33 0.00 5.67 -3.04
C ILE A 33 0.94 6.18 -1.95
N ALA A 34 0.38 6.68 -0.86
CA ALA A 34 1.09 6.92 0.40
C ALA A 34 0.70 5.84 1.42
N ILE A 35 1.69 5.12 1.94
CA ILE A 35 1.49 4.09 2.97
C ILE A 35 1.79 4.69 4.34
N LEU A 36 0.83 4.61 5.24
CA LEU A 36 0.99 4.97 6.65
C LEU A 36 1.08 3.69 7.48
N ALA A 37 2.29 3.31 7.85
CA ALA A 37 2.56 2.15 8.69
C ALA A 37 3.65 2.47 9.72
N LYS A 38 3.63 1.76 10.86
CA LYS A 38 4.61 1.97 11.95
C LYS A 38 5.95 1.30 11.68
N THR A 39 5.94 0.19 10.93
CA THR A 39 7.15 -0.58 10.61
C THR A 39 7.91 0.12 9.48
N ALA A 40 9.05 0.73 9.81
CA ALA A 40 10.01 1.28 8.84
C ALA A 40 11.23 0.35 8.66
N GLU A 41 11.60 -0.36 9.74
CA GLU A 41 12.66 -1.37 9.76
C GLU A 41 12.05 -2.77 9.94
N PRO A 42 12.71 -3.85 9.47
CA PRO A 42 12.23 -5.22 9.62
C PRO A 42 11.84 -5.55 11.07
N HIS A 43 10.60 -5.98 11.28
CA HIS A 43 10.12 -6.28 12.63
C HIS A 43 10.54 -7.70 13.04
N PRO A 44 11.07 -7.93 14.26
CA PRO A 44 11.64 -9.22 14.65
C PRO A 44 10.65 -10.38 14.65
N LYS A 45 9.34 -10.09 14.73
CA LYS A 45 8.26 -11.10 14.79
C LYS A 45 7.26 -11.02 13.63
N LEU A 46 7.27 -9.95 12.84
CA LEU A 46 6.23 -9.70 11.85
C LEU A 46 6.86 -9.55 10.48
N PRO A 47 6.47 -10.37 9.49
CA PRO A 47 7.02 -10.28 8.14
C PRO A 47 6.51 -9.03 7.42
N GLY A 48 7.35 -8.50 6.53
CA GLY A 48 7.05 -7.29 5.76
C GLY A 48 7.45 -6.01 6.48
#